data_AF-A0A5Q4D9H5-F1
#
_entry.id   AF-A0A5Q4D9H5-F1
#
_cell.length_a   1.000
_cell.length_b   1.000
_cell.length_c   1.000
_cell.angle_alpha   90.00
_cell.angle_beta   90.00
_cell.angle_gamma   90.00
#
_symmetry.space_group_name_H-M   'P 1'
#
loop_
_entity.id
_entity.type
_entity.pdbx_description
1 polymer ?
#
loop_
_entity_poly.entity_id
_entity_poly.type
_entity_poly.pdbx_seq_one_letter_code
_entity_poly.pdbx_strand_id
1 'polypeptide(L)'
;SAVLAPSGSTSPAPHAACFAVEGLSAESRARADSILAGGLDNEALFTLASDPDRGLPLKPISSLTQRRMGVARAEDTPAGARDVTNPEHPDLAEVRELQEVIRALECGPVRAVLLPYRATQDSTRTVQVVIVHQGRLDDILDRDAAFWGQWGLVPGADPATVVTVVEYETSGARFRGYGYLFGYPEHAVTFFTEAAAEMAETGDFVSRDFFQIPVHSRETGRFVYAVPEGYEPAEEDLAIREEAARVLEAYRTRRSAFTNPDGTLRAVELLRAWYAESGFP
;
A
#
# COMPACT_ATOMS: atom_id res chain seq x y z
N SER A 1 12.72 46.03 11.62
CA SER A 1 13.51 45.20 10.68
C SER A 1 14.54 44.42 11.44
N ALA A 2 14.30 43.13 11.67
CA ALA A 2 15.28 42.20 12.21
C ALA A 2 15.62 41.22 11.09
N VAL A 3 16.90 41.19 10.70
CA VAL A 3 17.44 40.31 9.65
C VAL A 3 17.62 38.94 10.28
N LEU A 4 16.81 37.96 9.86
CA LEU A 4 17.02 36.55 10.15
C LEU A 4 18.12 36.01 9.23
N ALA A 5 19.16 35.45 9.84
CA ALA A 5 20.27 34.79 9.16
C ALA A 5 19.76 33.56 8.36
N PRO A 6 20.43 33.19 7.25
CA PRO A 6 20.03 32.03 6.46
C PRO A 6 20.36 30.75 7.24
N SER A 7 19.31 30.00 7.57
CA SER A 7 19.40 28.65 8.13
C SER A 7 20.23 27.78 7.19
N GLY A 8 21.27 27.16 7.74
CA GLY A 8 22.18 26.29 7.02
C GLY A 8 21.44 25.18 6.27
N SER A 9 21.91 24.92 5.05
CA SER A 9 21.53 23.76 4.26
C SER A 9 21.76 22.49 5.07
N THR A 10 20.69 21.85 5.49
CA THR A 10 20.70 20.45 5.92
C THR A 10 21.09 19.63 4.71
N SER A 11 22.30 19.06 4.71
CA SER A 11 22.67 17.99 3.78
C SER A 11 21.60 16.89 3.85
N PRO A 12 21.23 16.26 2.72
CA PRO A 12 20.36 15.10 2.75
C PRO A 12 20.99 14.05 3.66
N ALA A 13 20.16 13.43 4.51
CA ALA A 13 20.57 12.29 5.32
C ALA A 13 21.26 11.25 4.41
N PRO A 14 22.32 10.56 4.88
CA PRO A 14 22.94 9.50 4.11
C PRO A 14 21.86 8.54 3.64
N HIS A 15 21.85 8.20 2.35
CA HIS A 15 20.92 7.23 1.78
C HIS A 15 20.90 6.01 2.70
N ALA A 16 19.78 5.80 3.40
CA ALA A 16 19.60 4.59 4.18
C ALA A 16 19.81 3.42 3.22
N ALA A 17 20.58 2.41 3.64
CA ALA A 17 20.76 1.21 2.84
C ALA A 17 19.38 0.66 2.44
N CYS A 18 19.19 0.40 1.15
CA CYS A 18 17.94 -0.11 0.60
C CYS A 18 17.50 -1.36 1.38
N PHE A 19 16.30 -1.31 1.98
CA PHE A 19 15.77 -2.35 2.86
C PHE A 19 16.73 -2.72 4.01
N ALA A 20 17.04 -1.79 4.93
CA ALA A 20 18.08 -1.92 5.96
C ALA A 20 17.81 -2.97 7.08
N VAL A 21 17.57 -4.23 6.71
CA VAL A 21 17.23 -5.34 7.62
C VAL A 21 18.43 -5.89 8.39
N GLU A 22 19.65 -5.44 8.09
CA GLU A 22 20.87 -5.83 8.80
C GLU A 22 20.84 -5.36 10.26
N GLY A 23 20.17 -4.25 10.54
CA GLY A 23 20.00 -3.71 11.90
C GLY A 23 18.96 -4.46 12.74
N LEU A 24 18.17 -5.34 12.12
CA LEU A 24 17.13 -6.11 12.80
C LEU A 24 17.68 -7.38 13.46
N SER A 25 16.96 -7.87 14.47
CA SER A 25 17.14 -9.21 15.01
C SER A 25 16.94 -10.28 13.92
N ALA A 26 17.45 -11.50 14.14
CA ALA A 26 17.26 -12.60 13.18
C ALA A 26 15.77 -12.93 12.94
N GLU A 27 14.95 -12.89 13.99
CA GLU A 27 13.50 -13.12 13.91
C GLU A 27 12.81 -11.99 13.14
N SER A 28 13.12 -10.73 13.47
CA SER A 28 12.56 -9.57 12.78
C SER A 28 12.98 -9.51 11.30
N ARG A 29 14.19 -9.97 10.96
CA ARG A 29 14.64 -10.12 9.57
C ARG A 29 13.86 -11.21 8.83
N ALA A 30 13.65 -12.37 9.45
CA ALA A 30 12.81 -13.42 8.86
C ALA A 30 11.36 -12.93 8.67
N ARG A 31 10.84 -12.13 9.60
CA ARG A 31 9.52 -11.49 9.50
C ARG A 31 9.48 -10.47 8.36
N ALA A 32 10.53 -9.67 8.16
CA ALA A 32 10.66 -8.76 7.03
C ALA A 32 10.56 -9.50 5.69
N ASP A 33 11.34 -10.57 5.52
CA ASP A 33 11.29 -11.42 4.33
C ASP A 33 9.91 -12.05 4.12
N SER A 34 9.28 -12.56 5.19
CA SER A 34 7.94 -13.16 5.13
C SER A 34 6.87 -12.16 4.67
N ILE A 35 6.89 -10.94 5.21
CA ILE A 35 5.95 -9.87 4.84
C ILE A 35 6.14 -9.48 3.37
N LEU A 36 7.37 -9.25 2.93
CA LEU A 36 7.66 -8.89 1.55
C LEU A 36 7.35 -10.04 0.59
N ALA A 37 7.68 -11.28 0.93
CA ALA A 37 7.35 -12.45 0.11
C ALA A 37 5.85 -12.59 -0.10
N GLY A 38 5.05 -12.43 0.97
CA GLY A 38 3.60 -12.40 0.87
C GLY A 38 3.09 -11.27 -0.02
N GLY A 39 3.70 -10.09 0.02
CA GLY A 39 3.37 -8.97 -0.85
C GLY A 39 3.72 -9.23 -2.33
N LEU A 40 4.94 -9.72 -2.60
CA LEU A 40 5.45 -10.00 -3.94
C LEU A 40 4.73 -11.15 -4.62
N ASP A 41 4.31 -12.16 -3.85
CA ASP A 41 3.49 -13.24 -4.40
C ASP A 41 2.04 -12.77 -4.70
N ASN A 42 1.68 -11.56 -4.27
CA ASN A 42 0.38 -10.94 -4.46
C ASN A 42 0.53 -9.60 -5.22
N GLU A 43 -0.36 -8.64 -4.96
CA GLU A 43 -0.45 -7.41 -5.74
C GLU A 43 0.65 -6.38 -5.44
N ALA A 44 1.39 -6.53 -4.33
CA ALA A 44 2.46 -5.60 -3.99
C ALA A 44 3.67 -5.69 -4.91
N LEU A 45 3.77 -6.77 -5.69
CA LEU A 45 4.68 -6.83 -6.83
C LEU A 45 4.53 -5.60 -7.74
N PHE A 46 3.31 -5.18 -8.03
CA PHE A 46 3.03 -4.07 -8.97
C PHE A 46 3.24 -2.68 -8.36
N THR A 47 3.61 -2.61 -7.08
CA THR A 47 4.07 -1.38 -6.41
C THR A 47 5.58 -1.38 -6.21
N LEU A 48 6.15 -2.55 -5.88
CA LEU A 48 7.57 -2.70 -5.55
C LEU A 48 8.45 -2.89 -6.78
N ALA A 49 8.00 -3.59 -7.81
CA ALA A 49 8.79 -3.83 -9.01
C ALA A 49 8.63 -2.68 -10.01
N SER A 50 9.65 -1.84 -10.12
CA SER A 50 9.81 -0.87 -11.21
C SER A 50 10.73 -1.45 -12.29
N ASP A 51 10.35 -1.23 -13.55
CA ASP A 51 11.21 -1.54 -14.70
C ASP A 51 11.96 -0.26 -15.11
N PRO A 52 13.32 -0.29 -15.16
CA PRO A 52 14.16 0.86 -15.51
C PRO A 52 13.75 1.51 -16.82
N ASP A 53 13.35 0.68 -17.79
CA ASP A 53 13.08 1.12 -19.15
C ASP A 53 11.66 1.69 -19.30
N ARG A 54 10.83 1.61 -18.24
CA ARG A 54 9.37 1.88 -18.32
C ARG A 54 8.84 2.83 -17.26
N GLY A 55 9.70 3.32 -16.36
CA GLY A 55 9.36 4.39 -15.43
C GLY A 55 8.78 3.89 -14.10
N LEU A 56 7.71 4.54 -13.65
CA LEU A 56 7.11 4.30 -12.33
C LEU A 56 6.33 2.97 -12.29
N PRO A 57 6.21 2.33 -11.11
CA PRO A 57 5.42 1.11 -10.97
C PRO A 57 3.93 1.37 -11.25
N LEU A 58 3.21 0.31 -11.60
CA LEU A 58 1.78 0.39 -11.95
C LEU A 58 0.94 0.99 -10.81
N LYS A 59 1.16 0.53 -9.58
CA LYS A 59 0.31 0.83 -8.43
C LYS A 59 1.00 1.77 -7.43
N PRO A 60 0.34 2.87 -7.01
CA PRO A 60 0.84 3.75 -5.96
C PRO A 60 1.00 3.02 -4.62
N ILE A 61 -0.03 2.24 -4.22
CA ILE A 61 0.00 1.46 -2.99
C ILE A 61 -0.42 0.00 -3.21
N SER A 62 0.04 -0.88 -2.30
CA SER A 62 -0.45 -2.25 -2.17
C SER A 62 -0.42 -2.73 -0.73
N SER A 63 -1.24 -3.73 -0.42
CA SER A 63 -1.27 -4.32 0.92
C SER A 63 -0.13 -5.32 1.08
N LEU A 64 0.53 -5.32 2.23
CA LEU A 64 1.52 -6.35 2.57
C LEU A 64 0.95 -7.35 3.57
N THR A 65 0.41 -6.86 4.68
CA THR A 65 -0.16 -7.73 5.72
C THR A 65 -1.17 -6.98 6.57
N GLN A 66 -2.04 -7.70 7.29
CA GLN A 66 -2.97 -7.12 8.24
C GLN A 66 -3.16 -8.03 9.46
N ARG A 67 -3.48 -7.44 10.61
CA ARG A 67 -3.75 -8.14 11.87
C ARG A 67 -4.94 -7.51 12.57
N ARG A 68 -5.77 -8.34 13.22
CA ARG A 68 -6.79 -7.87 14.16
C ARG A 68 -6.17 -7.83 15.54
N MET A 69 -6.26 -6.68 16.19
CA MET A 69 -5.63 -6.43 17.49
C MET A 69 -6.68 -5.94 18.48
N GLY A 70 -6.66 -6.45 19.71
CA GLY A 70 -7.49 -6.06 20.86
C GLY A 70 -7.17 -4.67 21.43
N VAL A 71 -6.77 -3.72 20.58
CA VAL A 71 -6.43 -2.33 20.95
C VAL A 71 -7.58 -1.36 20.65
N ALA A 72 -8.77 -1.86 20.30
CA ALA A 72 -9.92 -1.00 20.09
C ALA A 72 -10.49 -0.51 21.42
N ARG A 73 -11.06 0.70 21.40
CA ARG A 73 -11.90 1.20 22.49
C ARG A 73 -13.13 0.31 22.61
N ALA A 74 -13.41 -0.19 23.81
CA ALA A 74 -14.66 -0.90 24.09
C ALA A 74 -15.88 0.03 23.91
N GLU A 75 -17.03 -0.53 23.56
CA GLU A 75 -18.24 0.25 23.22
C GLU A 75 -18.74 1.12 24.40
N ASP A 76 -18.59 0.62 25.62
CA ASP A 76 -19.00 1.27 26.87
C ASP A 76 -17.99 2.32 27.38
N THR A 77 -16.77 2.34 26.84
CA THR A 77 -15.72 3.28 27.24
C THR A 77 -15.97 4.63 26.57
N PRO A 78 -16.10 5.77 27.30
CA PRO A 78 -16.37 7.07 26.68
C PRO A 78 -15.32 7.51 25.64
N ALA A 79 -15.76 8.24 24.62
CA ALA A 79 -14.85 8.83 23.65
C ALA A 79 -13.91 9.84 24.34
N GLY A 80 -12.62 9.80 24.02
CA GLY A 80 -11.61 10.66 24.66
C GLY A 80 -11.22 10.26 26.08
N ALA A 81 -11.67 9.09 26.57
CA ALA A 81 -11.15 8.54 27.82
C ALA A 81 -9.62 8.42 27.77
N ARG A 82 -8.96 8.72 28.90
CA ARG A 82 -7.50 8.71 29.00
C ARG A 82 -6.94 7.28 28.89
N ASP A 83 -7.54 6.37 29.64
CA ASP A 83 -7.01 5.02 29.86
C ASP A 83 -7.85 3.99 29.09
N VAL A 84 -7.91 4.15 27.77
CA VAL A 84 -8.72 3.30 26.86
C VAL A 84 -8.12 1.90 26.66
N THR A 85 -6.79 1.78 26.70
CA THR A 85 -6.08 0.53 26.46
C THR A 85 -4.96 0.39 27.50
N ASN A 86 -4.75 -0.84 27.98
CA ASN A 86 -3.61 -1.14 28.86
C ASN A 86 -2.29 -0.96 28.08
N PRO A 87 -1.34 -0.11 28.52
CA PRO A 87 -0.04 0.05 27.87
C PRO A 87 0.79 -1.24 27.76
N GLU A 88 0.52 -2.21 28.62
CA GLU A 88 1.13 -3.54 28.66
C GLU A 88 0.31 -4.60 27.90
N HIS A 89 -0.68 -4.19 27.09
CA HIS A 89 -1.43 -5.13 26.26
C HIS A 89 -0.48 -5.84 25.27
N PRO A 90 -0.53 -7.18 25.14
CA PRO A 90 0.42 -7.93 24.30
C PRO A 90 0.42 -7.45 22.84
N ASP A 91 -0.74 -7.11 22.28
CA ASP A 91 -0.81 -6.60 20.90
C ASP A 91 -0.06 -5.27 20.70
N LEU A 92 0.15 -4.46 21.76
CA LEU A 92 1.00 -3.27 21.64
C LEU A 92 2.47 -3.64 21.48
N ALA A 93 2.92 -4.77 22.05
CA ALA A 93 4.26 -5.30 21.76
C ALA A 93 4.37 -5.77 20.30
N GLU A 94 3.34 -6.43 19.76
CA GLU A 94 3.30 -6.81 18.34
C GLU A 94 3.30 -5.58 17.43
N VAL A 95 2.56 -4.51 17.77
CA VAL A 95 2.61 -3.24 17.02
C VAL A 95 4.02 -2.67 17.00
N ARG A 96 4.71 -2.62 18.15
CA ARG A 96 6.09 -2.09 18.22
C ARG A 96 7.06 -2.90 17.37
N GLU A 97 6.97 -4.22 17.43
CA GLU A 97 7.79 -5.11 16.60
C GLU A 97 7.50 -4.90 15.10
N LEU A 98 6.22 -4.80 14.73
CA LEU A 98 5.83 -4.53 13.35
C LEU A 98 6.33 -3.16 12.87
N GLN A 99 6.26 -2.12 13.72
CA GLN A 99 6.82 -0.80 13.43
C GLN A 99 8.35 -0.84 13.25
N GLU A 100 9.06 -1.68 13.98
CA GLU A 100 10.50 -1.89 13.79
C GLU A 100 10.80 -2.57 12.46
N VAL A 101 10.08 -3.67 12.15
CA VAL A 101 10.26 -4.42 10.90
C VAL A 101 9.98 -3.54 9.69
N ILE A 102 8.84 -2.84 9.64
CA ILE A 102 8.45 -2.09 8.43
C ILE A 102 9.31 -0.86 8.17
N ARG A 103 9.90 -0.23 9.22
CA ARG A 103 10.86 0.86 9.04
C ARG A 103 12.11 0.41 8.28
N ALA A 104 12.46 -0.87 8.38
CA ALA A 104 13.56 -1.45 7.60
C ALA A 104 13.14 -1.83 6.17
N LEU A 105 11.87 -1.70 5.78
CA LEU A 105 11.36 -2.06 4.45
C LEU A 105 11.36 -0.87 3.47
N GLU A 106 12.07 0.20 3.79
CA GLU A 106 12.15 1.39 2.94
C GLU A 106 13.34 1.31 1.98
N CYS A 107 13.15 1.84 0.77
CA CYS A 107 14.22 1.97 -0.22
C CYS A 107 13.89 3.05 -1.25
N GLY A 108 14.74 4.06 -1.42
CA GLY A 108 14.51 5.14 -2.38
C GLY A 108 13.15 5.84 -2.17
N PRO A 109 12.20 5.83 -3.14
CA PRO A 109 10.84 6.34 -3.03
C PRO A 109 9.84 5.36 -2.36
N VAL A 110 10.27 4.15 -2.00
CA VAL A 110 9.40 3.15 -1.36
C VAL A 110 9.29 3.42 0.14
N ARG A 111 8.06 3.49 0.65
CA ARG A 111 7.73 3.68 2.07
C ARG A 111 6.76 2.61 2.54
N ALA A 112 6.96 2.09 3.75
CA ALA A 112 6.00 1.21 4.40
C ALA A 112 5.19 1.99 5.44
N VAL A 113 3.87 1.86 5.40
CA VAL A 113 2.95 2.59 6.27
C VAL A 113 2.14 1.59 7.10
N LEU A 114 2.14 1.77 8.42
CA LEU A 114 1.24 1.08 9.33
C LEU A 114 -0.04 1.91 9.49
N LEU A 115 -1.16 1.34 9.08
CA LEU A 115 -2.47 1.98 9.03
C LEU A 115 -3.45 1.26 9.97
N PRO A 116 -3.86 1.88 11.08
CA PRO A 116 -5.01 1.41 11.83
C PRO A 116 -6.29 1.74 11.06
N TYR A 117 -7.13 0.74 10.81
CA TYR A 117 -8.44 0.98 10.21
C TYR A 117 -9.32 1.79 11.16
N ARG A 118 -10.11 2.71 10.61
CA ARG A 118 -11.06 3.53 11.39
C ARG A 118 -12.08 2.64 12.06
N ALA A 119 -12.67 1.73 11.27
CA ALA A 119 -13.69 0.79 11.72
C ALA A 119 -13.10 -0.26 12.67
N THR A 120 -13.88 -0.59 13.69
CA THR A 120 -13.58 -1.64 14.67
C THR A 120 -14.64 -2.73 14.56
N GLN A 121 -14.27 -3.96 14.89
CA GLN A 121 -15.20 -5.09 14.93
C GLN A 121 -14.87 -5.97 16.14
N ASP A 122 -15.87 -6.34 16.93
CA ASP A 122 -15.74 -7.23 18.09
C ASP A 122 -14.63 -6.78 19.06
N SER A 123 -14.57 -5.48 19.38
CA SER A 123 -13.50 -4.87 20.22
C SER A 123 -12.08 -5.07 19.67
N THR A 124 -11.94 -5.38 18.39
CA THR A 124 -10.65 -5.41 17.69
C THR A 124 -10.53 -4.29 16.68
N ARG A 125 -9.30 -3.84 16.49
CA ARG A 125 -8.89 -2.90 15.45
C ARG A 125 -8.03 -3.66 14.45
N THR A 126 -8.39 -3.56 13.18
CA THR A 126 -7.51 -4.05 12.12
C THR A 126 -6.37 -3.06 11.95
N VAL A 127 -5.14 -3.55 11.99
CA VAL A 127 -3.93 -2.82 11.65
C VAL A 127 -3.37 -3.43 10.38
N GLN A 128 -3.23 -2.63 9.33
CA GLN A 128 -2.70 -3.02 8.04
C GLN A 128 -1.31 -2.41 7.85
N VAL A 129 -0.44 -3.12 7.14
CA VAL A 129 0.77 -2.57 6.55
C VAL A 129 0.54 -2.47 5.05
N VAL A 130 0.71 -1.27 4.51
CA VAL A 130 0.74 -1.01 3.08
C VAL A 130 2.14 -0.56 2.68
N ILE A 131 2.51 -0.87 1.45
CA ILE A 131 3.71 -0.35 0.79
C ILE A 131 3.28 0.71 -0.22
N VAL A 132 4.03 1.79 -0.29
CA VAL A 132 3.74 2.96 -1.12
C VAL A 132 4.97 3.31 -1.94
N HIS A 133 4.78 3.60 -3.23
CA HIS A 133 5.80 4.19 -4.08
C HIS A 133 5.56 5.69 -4.25
N GLN A 134 6.39 6.54 -3.63
CA GLN A 134 6.19 7.99 -3.56
C GLN A 134 5.96 8.63 -4.93
N GLY A 135 6.82 8.33 -5.93
CA GLY A 135 6.66 8.96 -7.24
C GLY A 135 5.33 8.62 -7.92
N ARG A 136 4.78 7.43 -7.67
CA ARG A 136 3.50 7.02 -8.25
C ARG A 136 2.32 7.57 -7.45
N LEU A 137 2.51 7.79 -6.15
CA LEU A 137 1.57 8.56 -5.34
C LEU A 137 1.50 10.01 -5.82
N ASP A 138 2.66 10.64 -6.06
CA ASP A 138 2.75 12.02 -6.55
C ASP A 138 2.03 12.20 -7.89
N ASP A 139 2.20 11.26 -8.84
CA ASP A 139 1.45 11.24 -10.10
C ASP A 139 -0.07 11.28 -9.90
N ILE A 140 -0.59 10.48 -8.96
CA ILE A 140 -2.03 10.41 -8.67
C ILE A 140 -2.53 11.67 -7.98
N LEU A 141 -1.72 12.24 -7.08
CA LEU A 141 -2.05 13.50 -6.42
C LEU A 141 -2.11 14.66 -7.41
N ASP A 142 -1.23 14.67 -8.42
CA ASP A 142 -1.23 15.66 -9.49
C ASP A 142 -2.40 15.44 -10.48
N ARG A 143 -2.56 14.21 -10.97
CA ARG A 143 -3.61 13.83 -11.94
C ARG A 143 -5.00 14.22 -11.44
N ASP A 144 -5.30 13.91 -10.18
CA ASP A 144 -6.62 14.12 -9.58
C ASP A 144 -6.60 15.26 -8.55
N ALA A 145 -5.79 16.31 -8.77
CA ALA A 145 -5.57 17.40 -7.82
C ALA A 145 -6.86 18.06 -7.30
N ALA A 146 -7.93 18.11 -8.10
CA ALA A 146 -9.23 18.63 -7.66
C ALA A 146 -9.85 17.78 -6.54
N PHE A 147 -9.70 16.45 -6.60
CA PHE A 147 -10.16 15.53 -5.56
C PHE A 147 -9.27 15.63 -4.32
N TRP A 148 -7.95 15.61 -4.49
CA TRP A 148 -7.01 15.61 -3.36
C TRP A 148 -6.88 16.95 -2.64
N GLY A 149 -7.05 18.05 -3.38
CA GLY A 149 -6.92 19.42 -2.89
C GLY A 149 -7.90 19.78 -1.78
N GLN A 150 -9.02 19.06 -1.63
CA GLN A 150 -9.97 19.28 -0.54
C GLN A 150 -9.36 19.04 0.85
N TRP A 151 -8.29 18.23 0.93
CA TRP A 151 -7.53 17.98 2.16
C TRP A 151 -6.17 18.69 2.17
N GLY A 152 -5.88 19.50 1.16
CA GLY A 152 -4.56 20.11 0.98
C GLY A 152 -3.46 19.11 0.61
N LEU A 153 -3.82 17.93 0.10
CA LEU A 153 -2.88 16.91 -0.35
C LEU A 153 -2.43 17.23 -1.78
N VAL A 154 -1.12 17.32 -1.98
CA VAL A 154 -0.45 17.68 -3.25
C VAL A 154 0.80 16.80 -3.42
N PRO A 155 1.42 16.73 -4.62
CA PRO A 155 2.67 15.98 -4.82
C PRO A 155 3.72 16.28 -3.75
N GLY A 156 4.37 15.23 -3.24
CA GLY A 156 5.29 15.28 -2.11
C GLY A 156 4.63 15.15 -0.74
N ALA A 157 3.31 14.97 -0.66
CA ALA A 157 2.63 14.65 0.59
C ALA A 157 3.16 13.35 1.20
N ASP A 158 3.24 13.33 2.54
CA ASP A 158 3.67 12.16 3.30
C ASP A 158 2.68 10.98 3.09
N PRO A 159 3.15 9.80 2.69
CA PRO A 159 2.27 8.67 2.40
C PRO A 159 1.42 8.22 3.60
N ALA A 160 1.97 8.28 4.82
CA ALA A 160 1.20 7.91 6.01
C ALA A 160 0.04 8.88 6.23
N THR A 161 0.25 10.17 5.97
CA THR A 161 -0.79 11.20 6.02
C THR A 161 -1.88 10.95 5.00
N VAL A 162 -1.51 10.73 3.72
CA VAL A 162 -2.49 10.52 2.63
C VAL A 162 -3.37 9.30 2.92
N VAL A 163 -2.75 8.15 3.21
CA VAL A 163 -3.47 6.90 3.45
C VAL A 163 -4.36 7.00 4.69
N THR A 164 -3.90 7.66 5.76
CA THR A 164 -4.68 7.84 6.99
C THR A 164 -5.88 8.76 6.76
N VAL A 165 -5.72 9.87 6.03
CA VAL A 165 -6.83 10.78 5.69
C VAL A 165 -7.92 10.00 4.95
N VAL A 166 -7.55 9.24 3.90
CA VAL A 166 -8.49 8.42 3.13
C VAL A 166 -9.18 7.37 4.00
N GLU A 167 -8.45 6.67 4.87
CA GLU A 167 -9.03 5.64 5.73
C GLU A 167 -10.09 6.19 6.69
N TYR A 168 -9.90 7.42 7.16
CA TYR A 168 -10.78 8.02 8.15
C TYR A 168 -11.96 8.79 7.55
N GLU A 169 -12.01 8.92 6.23
CA GLU A 169 -13.08 9.60 5.51
C GLU A 169 -14.42 8.84 5.52
N THR A 170 -15.45 9.53 5.06
CA THR A 170 -16.77 8.93 4.78
C THR A 170 -16.72 8.01 3.56
N SER A 171 -17.69 7.09 3.42
CA SER A 171 -17.65 6.00 2.44
C SER A 171 -17.38 6.47 1.00
N GLY A 172 -18.03 7.53 0.53
CA GLY A 172 -17.83 8.04 -0.83
C GLY A 172 -16.39 8.47 -1.11
N ALA A 173 -15.86 9.39 -0.31
CA ALA A 173 -14.49 9.88 -0.46
C ALA A 173 -13.45 8.78 -0.17
N ARG A 174 -13.70 7.93 0.83
CA ARG A 174 -12.85 6.78 1.16
C ARG A 174 -12.76 5.78 0.00
N PHE A 175 -13.88 5.43 -0.63
CA PHE A 175 -13.89 4.50 -1.76
C PHE A 175 -13.17 5.06 -2.98
N ARG A 176 -13.42 6.33 -3.33
CA ARG A 176 -12.71 7.01 -4.43
C ARG A 176 -11.21 7.11 -4.15
N GLY A 177 -10.85 7.57 -2.96
CA GLY A 177 -9.46 7.70 -2.53
C GLY A 177 -8.71 6.38 -2.58
N TYR A 178 -9.28 5.29 -2.06
CA TYR A 178 -8.65 3.98 -2.18
C TYR A 178 -8.58 3.47 -3.62
N GLY A 179 -9.62 3.71 -4.44
CA GLY A 179 -9.59 3.36 -5.86
C GLY A 179 -8.38 3.98 -6.57
N TYR A 180 -8.13 5.26 -6.34
CA TYR A 180 -6.95 5.95 -6.86
C TYR A 180 -5.64 5.45 -6.28
N LEU A 181 -5.55 5.28 -4.95
CA LEU A 181 -4.32 4.83 -4.31
C LEU A 181 -3.93 3.40 -4.74
N PHE A 182 -4.89 2.51 -4.95
CA PHE A 182 -4.63 1.18 -5.48
C PHE A 182 -4.41 1.15 -7.01
N GLY A 183 -4.44 2.32 -7.66
CA GLY A 183 -4.08 2.49 -9.07
C GLY A 183 -5.15 2.03 -10.05
N TYR A 184 -6.42 2.04 -9.66
CA TYR A 184 -7.51 1.67 -10.55
C TYR A 184 -7.83 2.79 -11.56
N PRO A 185 -8.24 2.44 -12.79
CA PRO A 185 -8.58 3.42 -13.82
C PRO A 185 -9.85 4.19 -13.42
N GLU A 186 -9.98 5.44 -13.91
CA GLU A 186 -11.05 6.36 -13.50
C GLU A 186 -12.45 5.78 -13.71
N HIS A 187 -12.67 5.07 -14.83
CA HIS A 187 -13.97 4.47 -15.13
C HIS A 187 -14.38 3.43 -14.06
N ALA A 188 -13.45 2.63 -13.55
CA ALA A 188 -13.71 1.63 -12.52
C ALA A 188 -13.94 2.26 -11.15
N VAL A 189 -13.18 3.32 -10.83
CA VAL A 189 -13.37 4.09 -9.59
C VAL A 189 -14.75 4.75 -9.59
N THR A 190 -15.11 5.42 -10.69
CA THR A 190 -16.40 6.07 -10.85
C THR A 190 -17.54 5.07 -10.74
N PHE A 191 -17.51 3.97 -11.50
CA PHE A 191 -18.52 2.91 -11.39
C PHE A 191 -18.69 2.41 -9.95
N PHE A 192 -17.58 2.08 -9.26
CA PHE A 192 -17.66 1.58 -7.90
C PHE A 192 -18.27 2.60 -6.92
N THR A 193 -17.88 3.87 -7.05
CA THR A 193 -18.39 4.93 -6.17
C THR A 193 -19.85 5.27 -6.42
N GLU A 194 -20.29 5.29 -7.67
CA GLU A 194 -21.68 5.54 -8.05
C GLU A 194 -22.57 4.36 -7.66
N ALA A 195 -22.14 3.13 -7.94
CA ALA A 195 -22.87 1.93 -7.52
C ALA A 195 -23.03 1.84 -5.99
N ALA A 196 -22.01 2.26 -5.24
CA ALA A 196 -22.09 2.32 -3.78
C ALA A 196 -23.04 3.42 -3.28
N ALA A 197 -23.10 4.56 -3.97
CA ALA A 197 -24.03 5.64 -3.65
C ALA A 197 -25.47 5.24 -3.97
N GLU A 198 -25.71 4.64 -5.14
CA GLU A 198 -27.02 4.12 -5.54
C GLU A 198 -27.53 3.08 -4.55
N MET A 199 -26.72 2.07 -4.22
CA MET A 199 -27.08 1.05 -3.23
C MET A 199 -27.39 1.65 -1.86
N ALA A 200 -26.70 2.72 -1.46
CA ALA A 200 -26.99 3.41 -0.20
C ALA A 200 -28.30 4.21 -0.24
N GLU A 201 -28.72 4.69 -1.41
CA GLU A 201 -29.96 5.44 -1.62
C GLU A 201 -31.18 4.52 -1.80
N THR A 202 -31.05 3.48 -2.62
CA THR A 202 -32.16 2.62 -3.05
C THR A 202 -32.26 1.33 -2.24
N GLY A 203 -31.13 0.85 -1.69
CA GLY A 203 -31.00 -0.48 -1.11
C GLY A 203 -30.86 -1.60 -2.16
N ASP A 204 -30.90 -1.26 -3.44
CA ASP A 204 -30.83 -2.23 -4.53
C ASP A 204 -29.38 -2.60 -4.85
N PHE A 205 -29.17 -3.89 -5.15
CA PHE A 205 -27.87 -4.39 -5.53
C PHE A 205 -27.55 -4.05 -6.99
N VAL A 206 -26.51 -3.23 -7.19
CA VAL A 206 -25.96 -2.96 -8.52
C VAL A 206 -25.09 -4.14 -8.96
N SER A 207 -25.52 -4.81 -10.04
CA SER A 207 -24.79 -5.93 -10.65
C SER A 207 -23.45 -5.48 -11.21
N ARG A 208 -22.42 -6.33 -11.10
CA ARG A 208 -21.05 -6.00 -11.47
C ARG A 208 -20.25 -7.23 -11.85
N ASP A 209 -19.35 -7.04 -12.81
CA ASP A 209 -18.26 -7.96 -13.11
C ASP A 209 -16.96 -7.48 -12.47
N PHE A 210 -15.92 -8.30 -12.59
CA PHE A 210 -14.60 -8.02 -12.02
C PHE A 210 -13.52 -8.18 -13.08
N PHE A 211 -12.79 -7.10 -13.36
CA PHE A 211 -11.61 -7.17 -14.20
C PHE A 211 -10.44 -7.71 -13.36
N GLN A 212 -9.94 -8.89 -13.72
CA GLN A 212 -8.95 -9.64 -12.96
C GLN A 212 -7.56 -9.50 -13.57
N ILE A 213 -6.58 -9.18 -12.73
CA ILE A 213 -5.16 -9.16 -13.10
C ILE A 213 -4.44 -10.25 -12.28
N PRO A 214 -3.83 -11.25 -12.95
CA PRO A 214 -3.10 -12.31 -12.28
C PRO A 214 -1.95 -11.81 -11.40
N VAL A 215 -1.69 -12.57 -10.33
CA VAL A 215 -0.48 -12.45 -9.50
C VAL A 215 0.23 -13.81 -9.45
N HIS A 216 1.35 -13.89 -8.74
CA HIS A 216 2.07 -15.17 -8.62
C HIS A 216 1.26 -16.23 -7.88
N SER A 217 0.60 -15.87 -6.78
CA SER A 217 -0.11 -16.83 -5.92
C SER A 217 -1.46 -17.30 -6.47
N ARG A 218 -2.08 -16.54 -7.38
CA ARG A 218 -3.40 -16.82 -7.96
C ARG A 218 -3.69 -15.98 -9.20
N GLU A 219 -4.50 -16.53 -10.09
CA GLU A 219 -4.96 -15.86 -11.31
C GLU A 219 -6.05 -14.81 -11.06
N THR A 220 -6.79 -14.90 -9.94
CA THR A 220 -7.92 -14.00 -9.65
C THR A 220 -7.95 -13.54 -8.20
N GLY A 221 -8.52 -12.35 -7.97
CA GLY A 221 -8.94 -11.85 -6.67
C GLY A 221 -7.89 -11.10 -5.85
N ARG A 222 -6.64 -10.92 -6.32
CA ARG A 222 -5.64 -10.05 -5.64
C ARG A 222 -5.60 -8.64 -6.22
N PHE A 223 -5.35 -8.52 -7.52
CA PHE A 223 -5.40 -7.25 -8.24
C PHE A 223 -6.66 -7.26 -9.10
N VAL A 224 -7.68 -6.57 -8.62
CA VAL A 224 -9.03 -6.65 -9.18
C VAL A 224 -9.78 -5.36 -8.93
N TYR A 225 -10.57 -4.92 -9.89
CA TYR A 225 -11.52 -3.83 -9.72
C TYR A 225 -12.87 -4.19 -10.34
N ALA A 226 -13.92 -3.58 -9.78
CA ALA A 226 -15.28 -3.81 -10.22
C ALA A 226 -15.57 -2.98 -11.48
N VAL A 227 -16.35 -3.56 -12.39
CA VAL A 227 -16.80 -2.96 -13.65
C VAL A 227 -18.28 -3.29 -13.85
N PRO A 228 -19.02 -2.56 -14.71
CA PRO A 228 -20.40 -2.90 -15.04
C PRO A 228 -20.56 -4.35 -15.51
N GLU A 229 -21.73 -4.95 -15.28
CA GLU A 229 -22.04 -6.27 -15.85
C GLU A 229 -22.00 -6.22 -17.38
N GLY A 230 -21.34 -7.21 -17.99
CA GLY A 230 -21.16 -7.27 -19.44
C GLY A 230 -20.14 -6.26 -19.99
N TYR A 231 -19.31 -5.68 -19.12
CA TYR A 231 -18.28 -4.73 -19.52
C TYR A 231 -17.27 -5.33 -20.50
N GLU A 232 -17.06 -4.65 -21.62
CA GLU A 232 -15.96 -4.92 -22.54
C GLU A 232 -14.74 -4.11 -22.12
N PRO A 233 -13.59 -4.75 -21.85
CA PRO A 233 -12.38 -4.05 -21.40
C PRO A 233 -11.95 -2.92 -22.34
N ALA A 234 -11.72 -1.74 -21.78
CA ALA A 234 -11.18 -0.60 -22.51
C ALA A 234 -9.68 -0.79 -22.79
N GLU A 235 -9.13 0.05 -23.66
CA GLU A 235 -7.70 0.04 -24.00
C GLU A 235 -6.81 0.18 -22.75
N GLU A 236 -7.21 1.03 -21.79
CA GLU A 236 -6.48 1.20 -20.53
C GLU A 236 -6.44 -0.08 -19.69
N ASP A 237 -7.54 -0.83 -19.61
CA ASP A 237 -7.59 -2.11 -18.88
C ASP A 237 -6.65 -3.15 -19.50
N LEU A 238 -6.66 -3.21 -20.83
CA LEU A 238 -5.81 -4.11 -21.60
C LEU A 238 -4.33 -3.75 -21.41
N ALA A 239 -4.00 -2.45 -21.43
CA ALA A 239 -2.66 -1.95 -21.20
C ALA A 239 -2.15 -2.27 -19.79
N ILE A 240 -2.99 -2.07 -18.75
CA ILE A 240 -2.67 -2.45 -17.37
C ILE A 240 -2.39 -3.95 -17.28
N ARG A 241 -3.27 -4.78 -17.87
CA ARG A 241 -3.11 -6.25 -17.85
C ARG A 241 -1.84 -6.71 -18.56
N GLU A 242 -1.52 -6.13 -19.70
CA GLU A 242 -0.29 -6.46 -20.44
C GLU A 242 0.97 -6.09 -19.66
N GLU A 243 1.00 -4.91 -19.05
CA GLU A 243 2.14 -4.48 -18.24
C GLU A 243 2.28 -5.34 -16.98
N ALA A 244 1.17 -5.63 -16.30
CA ALA A 244 1.18 -6.52 -15.14
C ALA A 244 1.67 -7.92 -15.51
N ALA A 245 1.27 -8.47 -16.66
CA ALA A 245 1.75 -9.77 -17.13
C ALA A 245 3.27 -9.77 -17.34
N ARG A 246 3.84 -8.70 -17.91
CA ARG A 246 5.30 -8.57 -18.08
C ARG A 246 6.03 -8.53 -16.74
N VAL A 247 5.58 -7.71 -15.80
CA VAL A 247 6.17 -7.63 -14.44
C VAL A 247 6.08 -8.97 -13.73
N LEU A 248 4.94 -9.67 -13.85
CA LEU A 248 4.73 -10.98 -13.25
C LEU A 248 5.68 -12.04 -13.80
N GLU A 249 5.89 -12.08 -15.12
CA GLU A 249 6.84 -13.02 -15.73
C GLU A 249 8.30 -12.71 -15.35
N ALA A 250 8.66 -11.43 -15.30
CA ALA A 250 9.96 -10.97 -14.82
C ALA A 250 10.22 -11.37 -13.35
N TYR A 251 9.17 -11.30 -12.51
CA TYR A 251 9.21 -11.80 -11.13
C TYR A 251 9.36 -13.31 -11.06
N ARG A 252 8.53 -14.07 -11.77
CA ARG A 252 8.56 -15.53 -11.80
C ARG A 252 9.96 -16.05 -12.19
N THR A 253 10.60 -15.40 -13.16
CA THR A 253 11.95 -15.74 -13.63
C THR A 253 13.02 -15.53 -12.55
N ARG A 254 12.93 -14.45 -11.76
CA ARG A 254 13.91 -14.14 -10.70
C ARG A 254 13.67 -14.93 -9.43
N ARG A 255 12.39 -15.14 -9.06
CA ARG A 255 11.97 -15.72 -7.77
C ARG A 255 12.67 -17.04 -7.45
N SER A 256 12.89 -17.91 -8.44
CA SER A 256 13.51 -19.22 -8.22
C SER A 256 14.95 -19.12 -7.71
N ALA A 257 15.72 -18.10 -8.10
CA ALA A 257 17.10 -17.90 -7.63
C ALA A 257 17.18 -17.45 -6.16
N PHE A 258 16.09 -16.88 -5.63
CA PHE A 258 16.01 -16.36 -4.26
C PHE A 258 15.20 -17.26 -3.32
N THR A 259 14.68 -18.39 -3.81
CA THR A 259 13.94 -19.35 -3.00
C THR A 259 14.91 -20.26 -2.24
N ASN A 260 14.73 -20.35 -0.93
CA ASN A 260 15.51 -21.23 -0.05
C ASN A 260 15.09 -22.71 -0.22
N PRO A 261 15.90 -23.67 0.24
CA PRO A 261 15.56 -25.10 0.20
C PRO A 261 14.26 -25.47 0.93
N ASP A 262 13.86 -24.69 1.94
CA ASP A 262 12.60 -24.86 2.69
C ASP A 262 11.38 -24.21 2.01
N GLY A 263 11.56 -23.60 0.84
CA GLY A 263 10.53 -22.92 0.07
C GLY A 263 10.28 -21.46 0.47
N THR A 264 10.93 -20.96 1.53
CA THR A 264 10.84 -19.54 1.91
C THR A 264 11.59 -18.66 0.90
N LEU A 265 11.12 -17.43 0.70
CA LEU A 265 11.72 -16.49 -0.24
C LEU A 265 12.64 -15.51 0.51
N ARG A 266 13.87 -15.34 0.02
CA ARG A 266 14.77 -14.23 0.41
C ARG A 266 14.34 -12.95 -0.30
N ALA A 267 13.18 -12.43 0.08
CA ALA A 267 12.48 -11.36 -0.61
C ALA A 267 13.26 -10.03 -0.61
N VAL A 268 13.96 -9.73 0.49
CA VAL A 268 14.82 -8.53 0.57
C VAL A 268 15.97 -8.61 -0.44
N GLU A 269 16.64 -9.76 -0.51
CA GLU A 269 17.72 -9.97 -1.48
C GLU A 269 17.22 -9.90 -2.92
N LEU A 270 16.04 -10.47 -3.20
CA LEU A 270 15.41 -10.39 -4.51
C LEU A 270 15.16 -8.94 -4.92
N LEU A 271 14.56 -8.14 -4.04
CA LEU A 271 14.26 -6.74 -4.34
C LEU A 271 15.51 -5.88 -4.52
N ARG A 272 16.54 -6.11 -3.70
CA ARG A 272 17.84 -5.44 -3.88
C ARG A 272 18.48 -5.79 -5.22
N ALA A 273 18.44 -7.06 -5.62
CA ALA A 273 18.93 -7.48 -6.93
C ALA A 273 18.11 -6.85 -8.06
N TRP A 274 16.78 -6.83 -7.92
CA TRP A 274 15.88 -6.15 -8.86
C TRP A 274 16.27 -4.69 -9.04
N TYR A 275 16.44 -3.94 -7.94
CA TYR A 275 16.74 -2.51 -7.99
C TYR A 275 18.14 -2.22 -8.53
N ALA A 276 19.11 -3.08 -8.23
CA ALA A 276 20.46 -2.97 -8.79
C ALA A 276 20.47 -3.15 -10.31
N GLU A 277 19.68 -4.09 -10.84
CA GLU A 277 19.48 -4.28 -12.29
C GLU A 277 18.73 -3.11 -12.91
N SER A 278 17.72 -2.58 -12.19
CA SER A 278 16.88 -1.47 -12.63
C SER A 278 17.54 -0.09 -12.54
N GLY A 279 18.81 0.03 -12.17
CA GLY A 279 19.45 1.32 -11.94
C GLY A 279 18.66 2.23 -10.97
N PHE A 280 17.85 1.61 -10.10
CA PHE A 280 17.01 2.32 -9.17
C PHE A 280 17.90 2.91 -8.07
N PRO A 281 17.81 4.22 -7.79
CA PRO A 281 18.73 4.91 -6.87
C PRO A 281 18.61 4.46 -5.42
#